data_AF-A0A959FMN9-F1
#
_entry.id   AF-A0A959FMN9-F1
#
_cell.length_a   1.000
_cell.length_b   1.000
_cell.length_c   1.000
_cell.angle_alpha   90.00
_cell.angle_beta   90.00
_cell.angle_gamma   90.00
#
_symmetry.space_group_name_H-M   'P 1'
#
loop_
_entity.id
_entity.type
_entity.pdbx_description
1 polymer ?
#
loop_
_entity_poly.entity_id
_entity_poly.type
_entity_poly.pdbx_seq_one_letter_code
_entity_poly.pdbx_strand_id
1 'polypeptide(L)' 'AGQLPISRNNIEVIGRKADLDTRAIINQKSEDADLTILGFREEAVKRKGQAVFEGFDAIGNMLFVNAAEQKEIK' A
#
# COMPACT_ATOMS: atom_id res chain seq x y z
N ALA A 1 -0.44 21.10 6.26
CA ALA A 1 -1.78 20.47 6.30
C ALA A 1 -1.72 19.23 5.43
N GLY A 2 -2.12 18.05 5.91
CA GLY A 2 -2.02 16.82 5.11
C GLY A 2 -2.09 15.53 5.93
N GLN A 3 -2.97 15.47 6.92
CA GLN A 3 -3.31 14.21 7.58
C GLN A 3 -4.76 13.90 7.22
N LEU A 4 -4.99 12.73 6.60
CA LEU A 4 -6.33 12.19 6.50
C LEU A 4 -6.65 11.58 7.87
N PRO A 5 -7.61 12.12 8.64
CA PRO A 5 -7.98 11.52 9.91
C PRO A 5 -8.64 10.16 9.65
N ILE A 6 -8.03 9.09 10.17
CA ILE A 6 -8.58 7.73 10.09
C ILE A 6 -8.96 7.28 11.50
N SER A 7 -10.22 6.88 11.67
CA SER A 7 -10.69 6.27 12.92
C SER A 7 -10.10 4.88 13.09
N ARG A 8 -9.83 4.45 14.33
CA ARG A 8 -9.38 3.08 14.63
C ARG A 8 -10.38 2.03 14.15
N ASN A 9 -11.68 2.37 14.10
CA ASN A 9 -12.73 1.48 13.60
C ASN A 9 -12.62 1.22 12.10
N ASN A 10 -11.87 2.04 11.36
CA ASN A 10 -11.62 1.91 9.92
C ASN A 10 -10.23 1.32 9.62
N ILE A 11 -9.57 0.70 10.62
CA ILE A 11 -8.28 0.04 10.46
C ILE A 11 -8.48 -1.47 10.60
N GLU A 12 -8.12 -2.22 9.55
CA GLU A 12 -8.00 -3.67 9.59
C GLU A 12 -6.53 -4.06 9.58
N VAL A 13 -6.09 -4.84 10.57
CA VAL A 13 -4.73 -5.40 10.60
C VAL A 13 -4.77 -6.80 10.01
N ILE A 14 -4.14 -6.98 8.86
CA ILE A 14 -4.10 -8.28 8.18
C ILE A 14 -2.87 -9.06 8.66
N GLY A 15 -3.10 -10.20 9.31
CA GLY A 15 -2.03 -11.12 9.71
C GLY A 15 -1.36 -11.75 8.50
N ARG A 16 -0.02 -11.72 8.46
CA ARG A 16 0.75 -12.32 7.35
C ARG A 16 0.72 -13.84 7.44
N LYS A 17 0.07 -14.48 6.48
CA LYS A 17 0.24 -15.92 6.22
C LYS A 17 1.51 -16.10 5.40
N ALA A 18 2.36 -17.08 5.73
CA ALA A 18 3.66 -17.28 5.08
C ALA A 18 3.54 -17.49 3.56
N ASP A 19 2.36 -17.96 3.11
CA ASP A 19 2.13 -18.48 1.77
C ASP A 19 1.54 -17.43 0.81
N LEU A 20 1.16 -16.24 1.32
CA LEU A 20 0.50 -15.20 0.53
C LEU A 20 1.42 -14.00 0.28
N ASP A 21 1.61 -13.69 -1.00
CA ASP A 21 2.31 -12.47 -1.41
C ASP A 21 1.49 -11.22 -1.05
N THR A 22 2.19 -10.14 -0.68
CA THR A 22 1.54 -8.89 -0.29
C THR A 22 0.71 -8.30 -1.44
N ARG A 23 1.14 -8.42 -2.71
CA ARG A 23 0.35 -7.91 -3.83
C ARG A 23 -0.94 -8.69 -4.01
N ALA A 24 -0.91 -10.01 -3.83
CA ALA A 24 -2.10 -10.85 -3.92
C ALA A 24 -3.16 -10.45 -2.87
N ILE A 25 -2.72 -10.12 -1.65
CA ILE A 25 -3.62 -9.62 -0.59
C ILE A 25 -4.21 -8.27 -0.98
N ILE A 26 -3.40 -7.33 -1.48
CA ILE A 26 -3.86 -6.00 -1.91
C ILE A 26 -4.89 -6.14 -3.03
N ASN A 27 -4.62 -6.94 -4.06
CA ASN A 27 -5.57 -7.19 -5.15
C ASN A 27 -6.89 -7.77 -4.65
N GLN A 28 -6.85 -8.83 -3.83
CA GLN A 28 -8.06 -9.46 -3.31
C GLN A 28 -8.89 -8.53 -2.43
N LYS A 29 -8.25 -7.66 -1.64
CA LYS A 29 -8.94 -6.80 -0.67
C LYS A 29 -9.37 -5.45 -1.24
N SER A 30 -8.87 -5.07 -2.41
CA SER A 30 -9.07 -3.73 -2.99
C SER A 30 -9.64 -3.75 -4.41
N GLU A 31 -10.04 -4.92 -4.92
CA GLU A 31 -10.69 -5.08 -6.23
C GLU A 31 -11.90 -4.13 -6.42
N ASP A 32 -12.77 -4.05 -5.41
CA ASP A 32 -13.98 -3.22 -5.44
C ASP A 32 -13.78 -1.79 -4.90
N ALA A 33 -12.55 -1.34 -4.68
CA ALA A 33 -12.28 -0.02 -4.11
C ALA A 33 -12.33 1.09 -5.17
N ASP A 34 -13.06 2.19 -4.87
CA ASP A 34 -13.10 3.38 -5.74
C ASP A 34 -11.71 4.04 -5.91
N LEU A 35 -10.91 4.04 -4.84
CA LEU A 35 -9.53 4.56 -4.82
C LEU A 35 -8.69 3.76 -3.82
N THR A 36 -7.55 3.26 -4.29
CA THR A 36 -6.53 2.62 -3.46
C THR A 36 -5.33 3.54 -3.28
N ILE A 37 -4.99 3.88 -2.04
CA ILE A 37 -3.77 4.62 -1.71
C ILE A 37 -2.73 3.63 -1.18
N LEU A 38 -1.64 3.45 -1.92
CA LEU A 38 -0.60 2.49 -1.56
C LEU A 38 0.71 3.19 -1.22
N GLY A 39 1.16 2.99 0.02
CA GLY A 39 2.46 3.45 0.48
C GLY A 39 3.59 2.60 -0.11
N PHE A 40 4.62 3.24 -0.66
CA PHE A 40 5.84 2.56 -1.10
C PHE A 40 7.08 3.09 -0.40
N ARG A 41 8.16 2.30 -0.41
CA ARG A 41 9.47 2.69 0.11
C ARG A 41 10.39 3.05 -1.04
N GLU A 42 11.12 4.16 -0.92
CA GLU A 42 12.07 4.61 -1.95
C GLU A 42 13.12 3.53 -2.29
N GLU A 43 13.63 2.81 -1.29
CA GLU A 43 14.59 1.72 -1.49
C GLU A 43 14.04 0.55 -2.32
N ALA A 44 12.73 0.32 -2.28
CA ALA A 44 12.11 -0.69 -3.14
C ALA A 44 12.19 -0.27 -4.62
N VAL A 45 12.00 1.02 -4.91
CA VAL A 45 12.09 1.59 -6.25
C VAL A 45 13.53 1.56 -6.74
N LYS A 46 14.51 1.92 -5.91
CA LYS A 46 15.94 1.84 -6.27
C LYS A 46 16.36 0.42 -6.67
N ARG A 47 15.81 -0.61 -6.01
CA ARG A 47 16.18 -2.02 -6.26
C ARG A 47 15.39 -2.69 -7.38
N LYS A 48 14.10 -2.36 -7.52
CA LYS A 48 13.16 -3.08 -8.40
C LYS A 48 12.63 -2.22 -9.55
N GLY A 49 12.89 -0.92 -9.55
CA GLY A 49 12.42 0.02 -10.56
C GLY A 49 10.90 0.01 -10.68
N GLN A 50 10.41 -0.03 -11.92
CA GLN A 50 8.99 -0.02 -12.25
C GLN A 50 8.19 -1.19 -11.66
N ALA A 51 8.83 -2.35 -11.39
CA ALA A 51 8.16 -3.53 -10.86
C ALA A 51 7.57 -3.34 -9.44
N VAL A 52 7.86 -2.21 -8.79
CA VAL A 52 7.18 -1.79 -7.55
C VAL A 52 5.72 -1.40 -7.82
N PHE A 53 5.43 -0.87 -9.00
CA PHE A 53 4.14 -0.29 -9.38
C PHE A 53 3.29 -1.21 -10.28
N GLU A 54 3.78 -2.41 -10.57
CA GLU A 54 3.13 -3.40 -11.43
C GLU A 54 2.45 -4.52 -10.60
N GLY A 55 1.57 -5.28 -11.25
CA GLY A 55 0.90 -6.45 -10.67
C GLY A 55 -0.35 -6.12 -9.84
N PHE A 56 -0.96 -4.96 -10.10
CA PHE A 56 -2.20 -4.49 -9.47
C PHE A 56 -3.37 -4.45 -10.44
N ASP A 57 -3.40 -5.39 -11.39
CA ASP A 57 -4.28 -5.34 -12.58
C ASP A 57 -5.78 -5.46 -12.24
N ALA A 58 -6.11 -5.94 -11.05
CA ALA A 58 -7.49 -6.08 -10.56
C ALA A 58 -8.02 -4.81 -9.87
N ILE A 59 -7.19 -3.78 -9.69
CA ILE A 59 -7.55 -2.57 -8.95
C ILE A 59 -7.77 -1.43 -9.95
N GLY A 60 -8.84 -0.65 -9.73
CA GLY A 60 -9.15 0.54 -10.52
C GLY A 60 -8.20 1.71 -10.22
N ASN A 61 -8.71 2.78 -9.61
CA ASN A 61 -7.89 3.96 -9.37
C ASN A 61 -6.88 3.70 -8.27
N MET A 62 -5.61 3.98 -8.55
CA MET A 62 -4.53 3.81 -7.57
C MET A 62 -3.65 5.06 -7.48
N LEU A 63 -3.32 5.44 -6.24
CA LEU A 63 -2.38 6.50 -5.92
C LEU A 63 -1.23 5.94 -5.10
N PHE A 64 -0.03 5.98 -5.66
CA PHE A 64 1.19 5.60 -4.95
C PHE A 64 1.75 6.79 -4.18
N VAL A 65 1.97 6.60 -2.88
CA VAL A 65 2.46 7.66 -1.99
C VAL A 65 3.74 7.23 -1.29
N ASN A 66 4.66 8.18 -1.14
CA ASN A 66 5.83 8.04 -0.29
C ASN A 66 5.82 9.17 0.74
N ALA A 67 6.21 8.87 1.98
CA ALA A 67 6.40 9.91 2.99
C ALA A 67 7.68 10.66 2.67
N ALA A 68 7.61 12.00 2.62
CA ALA A 68 8.78 12.85 2.37
C ALA A 68 9.85 12.72 3.46
N GLU A 69 9.43 12.41 4.70
CA GLU A 69 10.30 12.26 5.85
C GLU A 69 10.02 10.94 6.57
N GLN A 70 11.10 10.28 6.99
CA GLN A 70 11.01 9.08 7.83
C GLN A 70 10.75 9.50 9.28
N LYS A 71 9.78 8.85 9.93
CA LYS A 71 9.57 8.97 11.37
C LYS A 71 10.30 7.84 12.09
N GLU A 72 11.28 8.17 12.92
CA GLU A 72 11.83 7.23 13.89
C GLU A 72 10.77 6.91 14.94
N ILE A 73 10.48 5.62 15.13
CA ILE A 73 9.68 5.13 16.24
C ILE A 73 10.66 4.78 17.36
N LYS A 74 10.63 5.55 18.45
CA LYS A 74 11.38 5.28 19.68
C LYS A 74 10.67 4.24 20.53
#